data_AF-A0AB38DYM9-F1
#
_entry.id   AF-A0AB38DYM9-F1
#
_cell.length_a   1.000
_cell.length_b   1.000
_cell.length_c   1.000
_cell.angle_alpha   90.00
_cell.angle_beta   90.00
_cell.angle_gamma   90.00
#
_symmetry.space_group_name_H-M   'P 1'
#
loop_
_entity.id
_entity.type
_entity.pdbx_description
1 polymer ?
#
loop_
_entity_poly.entity_id
_entity_poly.type
_entity_poly.pdbx_seq_one_letter_code
_entity_poly.pdbx_strand_id
1 'polypeptide(L)'
;MDHVLLSEKTKDLTAAQNVFVVQGRPDDPAMLRAHMPTVEAAQRPVQESFSQLESVNQRLEQDRAREQSLEQQRSQEQQQRGPTPSL
;
A
#
# COMPACT_ATOMS: atom_id res chain seq x y z
N MET A 1 -5.07 6.75 5.15
CA MET A 1 -6.41 6.19 4.94
C MET A 1 -6.62 6.09 3.44
N ASP A 2 -7.04 4.92 2.96
CA ASP A 2 -7.34 4.68 1.55
C ASP A 2 -8.84 4.83 1.31
N HIS A 3 -9.23 5.37 0.15
CA HIS A 3 -10.61 5.67 -0.21
C HIS A 3 -11.05 4.87 -1.44
N VAL A 4 -12.26 4.32 -1.41
CA VAL A 4 -12.86 3.62 -2.56
C VAL A 4 -13.92 4.51 -3.19
N LEU A 5 -13.84 4.73 -4.50
CA LEU A 5 -14.69 5.63 -5.27
C LEU A 5 -15.26 4.92 -6.50
N LEU A 6 -16.46 5.30 -6.93
CA LEU A 6 -17.03 4.86 -8.22
C LEU A 6 -16.77 5.91 -9.29
N SER A 7 -16.62 5.46 -10.53
CA SER A 7 -16.48 6.37 -11.68
C SER A 7 -17.74 7.19 -11.87
N GLU A 8 -17.58 8.49 -12.06
CA GLU A 8 -18.67 9.37 -12.48
C GLU A 8 -19.01 9.16 -13.96
N LYS A 9 -20.19 9.62 -14.37
CA LYS A 9 -20.57 9.62 -15.79
C LYS A 9 -19.71 10.64 -16.55
N THR A 10 -19.07 10.21 -17.62
CA THR A 10 -18.36 11.10 -18.56
C THR A 10 -19.09 11.13 -19.90
N LYS A 11 -18.54 11.84 -20.90
CA LYS A 11 -19.10 11.85 -22.26
C LYS A 11 -19.05 10.46 -22.91
N ASP A 12 -18.04 9.67 -22.56
CA ASP A 12 -17.75 8.37 -23.18
C ASP A 12 -18.10 7.17 -22.29
N LEU A 13 -18.24 7.36 -20.98
CA LEU A 13 -18.45 6.29 -20.00
C LEU A 13 -19.70 6.53 -19.13
N THR A 14 -20.44 5.47 -18.86
CA THR A 14 -21.55 5.50 -17.91
C THR A 14 -21.03 5.59 -16.47
N ALA A 15 -21.82 6.16 -15.57
CA ALA A 15 -21.51 6.13 -14.15
C ALA A 15 -21.32 4.69 -13.64
N ALA A 16 -20.54 4.53 -12.57
CA ALA A 16 -20.25 3.28 -11.91
C ALA A 16 -19.58 2.19 -12.77
N GLN A 17 -18.97 2.56 -13.90
CA GLN A 17 -18.28 1.61 -14.77
C GLN A 17 -16.97 1.08 -14.17
N ASN A 18 -16.25 1.91 -13.42
CA ASN A 18 -15.03 1.52 -12.72
C ASN A 18 -15.11 1.82 -11.22
N VAL A 19 -14.46 0.99 -10.42
CA VAL A 19 -14.10 1.27 -9.04
C VAL A 19 -12.65 1.75 -8.98
N PHE A 20 -12.37 2.70 -8.11
CA PHE A 20 -11.05 3.26 -7.87
C PHE A 20 -10.65 3.09 -6.41
N VAL A 21 -9.38 2.77 -6.16
CA VAL A 21 -8.77 2.86 -4.84
C VAL A 21 -7.77 4.01 -4.88
N VAL A 22 -7.96 4.99 -4.00
CA VAL A 22 -7.12 6.19 -3.89
C VAL A 22 -6.38 6.14 -2.56
N GLN A 23 -5.05 6.19 -2.64
CA GLN A 23 -4.18 6.32 -1.47
C GLN A 23 -3.81 7.79 -1.27
N GLY A 24 -4.06 8.28 -0.05
CA GLY A 24 -3.87 9.68 0.31
C GLY A 24 -5.17 10.48 0.22
N ARG A 25 -5.05 11.81 0.28
CA ARG A 25 -6.23 12.69 0.24
C ARG A 25 -6.78 12.77 -1.19
N PRO A 26 -8.10 12.62 -1.42
CA PRO A 26 -8.70 12.75 -2.74
C PRO A 26 -8.58 14.17 -3.35
N ASP A 27 -8.24 15.16 -2.54
CA ASP A 27 -7.93 16.53 -2.97
C ASP A 27 -6.44 16.79 -3.23
N ASP A 28 -5.57 15.81 -2.97
CA ASP A 28 -4.12 15.93 -3.16
C ASP A 28 -3.70 15.49 -4.58
N PRO A 29 -3.07 16.37 -5.39
CA PRO A 29 -2.63 16.02 -6.74
C PRO A 29 -1.57 14.91 -6.78
N ALA A 30 -0.85 14.65 -5.69
CA ALA A 30 0.11 13.54 -5.57
C ALA A 30 -0.55 12.21 -5.16
N MET A 31 -1.89 12.14 -5.13
CA MET A 31 -2.58 10.90 -4.80
C MET A 31 -2.20 9.77 -5.77
N LEU A 32 -2.07 8.56 -5.23
CA LEU A 32 -1.92 7.36 -6.03
C LEU A 32 -3.29 6.73 -6.23
N ARG A 33 -3.62 6.33 -7.46
CA ARG A 33 -4.91 5.71 -7.79
C ARG A 33 -4.76 4.46 -8.63
N ALA A 34 -5.39 3.38 -8.19
CA ALA A 34 -5.63 2.17 -8.98
C ALA A 34 -7.11 2.10 -9.41
N HIS A 35 -7.41 1.33 -10.45
CA HIS A 35 -8.78 1.15 -10.93
C HIS A 35 -9.04 -0.29 -11.38
N MET A 36 -10.31 -0.70 -11.32
CA MET A 36 -10.81 -1.99 -11.81
C MET A 36 -12.23 -1.82 -12.36
N PRO A 37 -12.63 -2.55 -13.41
CA PRO A 37 -14.02 -2.56 -13.86
C PRO A 37 -14.97 -3.02 -12.75
N THR A 38 -16.08 -2.31 -12.55
CA THR A 38 -17.03 -2.64 -11.48
C THR A 38 -17.63 -4.04 -11.65
N VAL A 39 -17.84 -4.48 -12.89
CA VAL A 39 -18.33 -5.83 -13.20
C VAL A 39 -17.33 -6.89 -12.76
N GLU A 40 -16.03 -6.65 -12.95
CA GLU A 40 -14.97 -7.58 -12.50
C GLU A 40 -14.89 -7.60 -10.97
N ALA A 41 -14.92 -6.42 -10.34
CA ALA A 41 -14.91 -6.30 -8.88
C ALA A 41 -16.12 -7.00 -8.23
N ALA A 42 -17.31 -6.89 -8.82
CA ALA A 42 -18.53 -7.52 -8.32
C ALA A 42 -18.55 -9.04 -8.51
N GLN A 43 -17.87 -9.56 -9.53
CA GLN A 43 -17.80 -11.00 -9.80
C GLN A 43 -16.73 -11.70 -8.96
N ARG A 44 -15.75 -10.96 -8.44
CA ARG A 44 -14.66 -11.57 -7.68
C ARG A 44 -15.17 -12.10 -6.33
N PRO A 45 -14.98 -13.40 -6.03
CA PRO A 45 -15.43 -13.97 -4.76
C PRO A 45 -14.73 -13.31 -3.57
N VAL A 46 -15.54 -12.88 -2.60
CA VAL A 46 -15.05 -12.21 -1.39
C VAL A 46 -14.09 -13.11 -0.60
N GLN A 47 -14.35 -14.41 -0.54
CA GLN A 47 -13.47 -15.40 0.11
C GLN A 47 -12.05 -15.41 -0.47
N GLU A 48 -11.92 -15.36 -1.80
CA GLU A 48 -10.62 -15.33 -2.49
C GLU A 48 -9.87 -14.03 -2.17
N SER A 49 -10.58 -12.91 -2.16
CA SER A 49 -10.02 -11.61 -1.79
C SER A 49 -9.47 -11.61 -0.37
N PHE A 50 -10.19 -12.21 0.59
CA PHE A 50 -9.71 -12.33 1.98
C PHE A 50 -8.46 -13.22 2.10
N SER A 51 -8.43 -14.38 1.44
CA SER A 51 -7.21 -15.22 1.43
C SER A 51 -6.02 -14.51 0.80
N GLN A 52 -6.24 -13.74 -0.28
CA GLN A 52 -5.18 -12.96 -0.91
C GLN A 52 -4.69 -11.83 0.01
N LEU A 53 -5.60 -11.14 0.70
CA LEU A 53 -5.27 -10.10 1.67
C LEU A 53 -4.44 -10.65 2.83
N GLU A 54 -4.81 -11.82 3.36
CA GLU A 54 -4.04 -12.48 4.41
C GLU A 54 -2.60 -12.78 3.96
N SER A 55 -2.43 -13.30 2.75
CA SER A 55 -1.11 -13.56 2.16
C SER A 55 -0.29 -12.27 1.94
N VAL A 56 -0.93 -11.16 1.58
CA VAL A 56 -0.26 -9.86 1.45
C VAL A 56 0.16 -9.33 2.82
N ASN A 57 -0.72 -9.39 3.82
CA ASN A 57 -0.40 -8.95 5.18
C ASN A 57 0.78 -9.73 5.77
N GLN A 58 0.77 -11.06 5.67
CA GLN A 58 1.87 -11.90 6.15
C GLN A 58 3.22 -11.51 5.51
N ARG A 59 3.21 -11.20 4.20
CA ARG A 59 4.43 -10.75 3.50
C ARG A 59 4.89 -9.38 3.99
N LEU A 60 3.96 -8.44 4.16
CA LEU A 60 4.27 -7.10 4.66
C LEU A 60 4.84 -7.14 6.08
N GLU A 61 4.30 -7.99 6.95
CA GLU A 61 4.81 -8.19 8.31
C GLU A 61 6.23 -8.76 8.30
N GLN A 62 6.50 -9.75 7.44
CA GLN A 62 7.85 -10.30 7.29
C GLN A 62 8.84 -9.27 6.76
N ASP A 63 8.45 -8.45 5.78
CA ASP A 63 9.31 -7.42 5.20
C ASP A 63 9.67 -6.37 6.27
N ARG A 64 8.67 -5.89 6.99
CA ARG A 64 8.86 -4.93 8.10
C ARG A 64 9.76 -5.48 9.20
N ALA A 65 9.59 -6.76 9.57
CA ALA A 65 10.46 -7.40 10.57
C ALA A 65 11.92 -7.49 10.09
N ARG A 66 12.14 -7.78 8.80
CA ARG A 66 13.47 -7.78 8.19
C ARG A 66 14.08 -6.40 8.20
N GLU A 67 13.35 -5.37 7.76
CA GLU A 67 13.80 -3.98 7.78
C GLU A 67 14.22 -3.55 9.20
N GLN A 68 13.39 -3.81 10.21
CA GLN A 68 13.73 -3.51 11.61
C GLN A 68 14.99 -4.24 12.11
N SER A 69 15.20 -5.49 11.69
CA SER A 69 16.41 -6.23 12.06
C SER A 69 17.67 -5.66 11.40
N LEU A 70 17.58 -5.24 10.13
CA LEU A 70 18.69 -4.62 9.40
C LEU A 70 19.04 -3.26 10.00
N GLU A 71 18.02 -2.50 10.42
CA GLU A 71 18.20 -1.19 11.03
C GLU A 71 18.89 -1.29 12.40
N GLN A 72 18.49 -2.27 13.24
CA GLN A 72 19.17 -2.56 14.51
C GLN A 72 20.64 -2.96 14.33
N GLN A 73 20.95 -3.78 13.33
CA GLN A 73 22.33 -4.15 13.01
C GLN A 73 23.14 -2.90 12.62
N ARG A 74 22.59 -2.07 11.72
CA ARG A 74 23.20 -0.78 11.34
C ARG A 74 23.43 0.15 12.52
N SER A 75 22.50 0.23 13.47
CA SER A 75 22.66 1.06 14.67
C SER A 75 23.76 0.55 15.59
N GLN A 76 23.86 -0.77 15.80
CA GLN A 76 24.93 -1.37 16.60
C GLN A 76 26.31 -1.20 15.97
N GLU A 77 26.42 -1.30 14.64
CA GLU A 77 27.68 -1.05 13.92
C GLU A 77 28.13 0.42 13.98
N GLN A 78 27.19 1.37 14.05
CA GLN A 78 27.48 2.80 14.18
C GLN A 78 27.91 3.17 15.61
N GLN A 79 27.32 2.55 16.64
CA GLN A 79 27.72 2.77 18.03
C GLN A 79 29.13 2.24 18.34
N GLN A 80 29.56 1.17 17.66
CA GLN A 80 30.94 0.67 17.76
C GLN A 80 31.96 1.55 17.01
N ARG A 81 31.50 2.54 16.22
CA ARG A 81 32.32 3.43 15.38
C ARG A 81 32.33 4.90 15.81
N GLY A 82 32.13 5.24 17.09
CA GLY A 82 32.29 6.61 17.56
C GLY A 82 32.90 6.76 18.96
N PRO A 83 33.45 7.94 19.30
CA PRO A 83 34.53 8.67 18.63
C PRO A 83 35.90 8.20 19.16
N THR A 84 36.92 8.06 18.33
CA THR A 84 38.31 7.97 18.83
C THR A 84 38.63 9.27 19.58
N PRO A 85 39.01 9.24 20.87
CA PRO A 85 39.46 10.44 21.55
C PRO A 85 40.78 10.90 20.91
N SER A 86 40.78 12.08 20.31
CA SER A 86 42.00 12.74 19.86
C SER A 86 42.80 13.15 21.10
N LEU A 87 44.02 12.61 21.23
CA LEU A 87 45.04 13.01 22.20
C LEU A 87 45.68 14.35 21.83
#